data_AF-A0A520R9Z8-F1
#
_entry.id   AF-A0A520R9Z8-F1
#
_cell.length_a   1.000
_cell.length_b   1.000
_cell.length_c   1.000
_cell.angle_alpha   90.00
_cell.angle_beta   90.00
_cell.angle_gamma   90.00
#
_symmetry.space_group_name_H-M   'P 1'
#
loop_
_entity.id
_entity.type
_entity.pdbx_description
1 polymer ?
#
loop_
_entity_poly.entity_id
_entity_poly.type
_entity_poly.pdbx_seq_one_letter_code
_entity_poly.pdbx_strand_id
1 'polypeptide(L)'
;MKRTLKGEIPRQAVYRLSVYMRCLMRLKANGLETVSSQALSSAAGVKPTQLRKDLTYFGQFGTRGLGYDVNQLTGMIAEVLGTNTLQPVVLIGVGNLGKALISYRGFEREGFEIVSAFDADTNVVSACMKWTIPVRSMDELPAIVSKHHVRMAILCVPIEAAQSTVNSLIKTGITGVL
;
A
#
# COMPACT_ATOMS: atom_id res chain seq x y z
N MET A 1 0.39 -6.98 25.37
CA MET A 1 1.18 -8.20 25.12
C MET A 1 1.67 -8.16 23.68
N LYS A 2 2.98 -7.96 23.44
CA LYS A 2 3.58 -8.07 22.10
C LYS A 2 3.66 -9.56 21.74
N ARG A 3 2.92 -10.00 20.71
CA ARG A 3 2.98 -11.39 20.22
C ARG A 3 3.95 -11.44 19.05
N THR A 4 5.03 -12.19 19.23
CA THR A 4 6.14 -12.35 18.29
C THR A 4 5.68 -13.15 17.07
N LEU A 5 5.87 -12.58 15.87
CA LEU A 5 5.68 -13.28 14.60
C LEU A 5 6.56 -14.54 14.57
N LYS A 6 5.99 -15.67 14.16
CA LYS A 6 6.72 -16.95 14.12
C LYS A 6 7.46 -17.09 12.79
N GLY A 7 8.71 -16.62 12.75
CA GLY A 7 9.61 -16.75 11.59
C GLY A 7 9.36 -15.75 10.46
N GLU A 8 10.31 -15.68 9.51
CA GLU A 8 10.22 -14.83 8.33
C GLU A 8 9.08 -15.33 7.42
N ILE A 9 8.05 -14.50 7.19
CA ILE A 9 6.90 -14.87 6.36
C ILE A 9 7.36 -14.91 4.89
N PRO A 10 7.16 -16.03 4.16
CA PRO A 10 7.59 -16.11 2.76
C PRO A 10 6.92 -15.05 1.89
N ARG A 11 7.65 -14.48 0.90
CA ARG A 11 7.11 -13.46 -0.01
C ARG A 11 5.78 -13.85 -0.67
N GLN A 12 5.62 -15.13 -1.03
CA GLN A 12 4.38 -15.64 -1.61
C GLN A 12 3.20 -15.57 -0.62
N ALA A 13 3.47 -15.79 0.67
CA ALA A 13 2.46 -15.63 1.71
C ALA A 13 2.12 -14.15 1.89
N VAL A 14 3.10 -13.24 1.90
CA VAL A 14 2.86 -11.78 1.95
C VAL A 14 1.91 -11.32 0.84
N TYR A 15 2.11 -11.79 -0.40
CA TYR A 15 1.18 -11.49 -1.50
C TYR A 15 -0.24 -12.02 -1.23
N ARG A 16 -0.39 -13.24 -0.69
CA ARG A 16 -1.73 -13.76 -0.35
C ARG A 16 -2.36 -13.01 0.82
N LEU A 17 -1.58 -12.58 1.80
CA LEU A 17 -2.04 -11.76 2.91
C LEU A 17 -2.66 -10.44 2.43
N SER A 18 -2.08 -9.79 1.40
CA SER A 18 -2.69 -8.58 0.82
C SER A 18 -4.02 -8.87 0.11
N VAL A 19 -4.17 -10.04 -0.53
CA VAL A 19 -5.46 -10.50 -1.07
C VAL A 19 -6.47 -10.72 0.06
N TYR A 20 -6.08 -11.41 1.13
CA TYR A 20 -6.96 -11.66 2.28
C TYR A 20 -7.40 -10.36 2.93
N MET A 21 -6.49 -9.39 3.08
CA MET A 21 -6.79 -8.06 3.60
C MET A 21 -7.91 -7.38 2.80
N ARG A 22 -7.81 -7.36 1.46
CA ARG A 22 -8.86 -6.77 0.61
C ARG A 22 -10.21 -7.48 0.76
N CYS A 23 -10.22 -8.81 0.86
CA CYS A 23 -11.44 -9.57 1.12
C CYS A 23 -12.04 -9.20 2.49
N LEU A 24 -11.23 -9.15 3.54
CA LEU A 24 -11.66 -8.80 4.88
C LEU A 24 -12.17 -7.37 5.00
N MET A 25 -11.53 -6.41 4.33
CA MET A 25 -12.02 -5.02 4.27
C MET A 25 -13.42 -4.92 3.66
N ARG A 26 -13.71 -5.72 2.61
CA ARG A 26 -15.06 -5.80 2.03
C ARG A 26 -16.07 -6.42 3.00
N LEU A 27 -15.70 -7.50 3.69
CA LEU A 27 -16.56 -8.14 4.69
C LEU A 27 -16.87 -7.18 5.85
N LYS A 28 -15.85 -6.45 6.33
CA LYS A 28 -15.98 -5.42 7.37
C LYS A 28 -16.90 -4.28 6.92
N ALA A 29 -16.75 -3.80 5.69
CA ALA A 29 -17.63 -2.77 5.12
C ALA A 29 -19.09 -3.22 5.03
N ASN A 30 -19.34 -4.53 4.89
CA ASN A 30 -20.67 -5.14 4.90
C ASN A 30 -21.17 -5.49 6.31
N GLY A 31 -20.45 -5.13 7.38
CA GLY A 31 -20.87 -5.36 8.76
C GLY A 31 -20.74 -6.80 9.24
N LEU A 32 -19.97 -7.66 8.55
CA LEU A 32 -19.75 -9.03 8.98
C LEU A 32 -18.71 -9.10 10.10
N GLU A 33 -19.09 -9.71 11.22
CA GLU A 33 -18.21 -9.89 12.38
C GLU A 33 -17.31 -11.12 12.26
N THR A 34 -17.81 -12.20 11.64
CA THR A 34 -17.07 -13.46 11.49
C THR A 34 -17.09 -13.97 10.06
N VAL A 35 -16.05 -14.73 9.69
CA VAL A 35 -15.95 -15.39 8.38
C VAL A 35 -15.38 -16.80 8.50
N SER A 36 -16.00 -17.76 7.82
CA SER A 36 -15.49 -19.14 7.79
C SER A 36 -14.23 -19.26 6.94
N SER A 37 -13.40 -20.27 7.19
CA SER A 37 -12.23 -20.53 6.34
C SER A 37 -12.60 -20.79 4.89
N GLN A 38 -13.74 -21.45 4.66
CA GLN A 38 -14.22 -21.77 3.31
C GLN A 38 -14.62 -20.50 2.55
N ALA A 39 -15.38 -19.62 3.21
CA ALA A 39 -15.83 -18.37 2.62
C ALA A 39 -14.65 -17.45 2.29
N LEU A 40 -13.74 -17.24 3.24
CA LEU A 40 -12.57 -16.38 3.03
C LEU A 40 -11.63 -16.95 1.96
N SER A 41 -11.38 -18.25 1.96
CA SER A 41 -10.51 -18.87 0.94
C SER A 41 -11.12 -18.80 -0.45
N SER A 42 -12.45 -18.97 -0.56
CA SER A 42 -13.16 -18.84 -1.83
C SER A 42 -13.12 -17.40 -2.34
N ALA A 43 -13.40 -16.42 -1.49
CA ALA A 43 -13.34 -15.01 -1.85
C ALA A 43 -11.92 -14.57 -2.28
N ALA A 44 -10.89 -15.15 -1.68
CA ALA A 44 -9.50 -14.86 -2.00
C ALA A 44 -8.91 -15.72 -3.14
N GLY A 45 -9.67 -16.68 -3.68
CA GLY A 45 -9.21 -17.56 -4.76
C GLY A 45 -8.09 -18.53 -4.35
N VAL A 46 -8.07 -18.99 -3.10
CA VAL A 46 -7.05 -19.91 -2.57
C VAL A 46 -7.68 -21.20 -2.00
N LYS A 47 -6.89 -22.27 -1.87
CA LYS A 47 -7.35 -23.49 -1.18
C LYS A 47 -7.54 -23.23 0.32
N PRO A 48 -8.59 -23.77 0.96
CA PRO A 48 -8.80 -23.63 2.41
C PRO A 48 -7.62 -24.11 3.27
N THR A 49 -6.90 -25.14 2.79
CA THR A 49 -5.68 -25.66 3.44
C THR A 49 -4.54 -24.64 3.38
N GLN A 50 -4.39 -23.95 2.25
CA GLN A 50 -3.37 -22.92 2.08
C GLN A 50 -3.68 -21.71 2.97
N LEU A 51 -4.94 -21.25 3.00
CA LEU A 51 -5.36 -20.17 3.89
C LEU A 51 -5.03 -20.49 5.35
N ARG A 52 -5.41 -21.68 5.85
CA ARG A 52 -5.09 -22.08 7.24
C ARG A 52 -3.57 -22.10 7.50
N LYS A 53 -2.78 -22.59 6.55
CA LYS A 53 -1.30 -22.59 6.63
C LYS A 53 -0.73 -21.17 6.66
N ASP A 54 -1.29 -20.23 5.90
CA ASP A 54 -0.84 -18.84 5.96
C ASP A 54 -1.26 -18.16 7.25
N LEU A 55 -2.43 -18.50 7.80
CA LEU A 55 -2.88 -17.95 9.06
C LEU A 55 -2.11 -18.49 10.28
N THR A 56 -1.39 -19.61 10.17
CA THR A 56 -0.54 -20.09 11.29
C THR A 56 0.66 -19.20 11.57
N TYR A 57 1.09 -18.34 10.63
CA TYR A 57 2.17 -17.37 10.88
C TYR A 57 1.84 -16.37 12.00
N PHE A 58 0.55 -16.13 12.24
CA PHE A 58 0.08 -15.26 13.31
C PHE A 58 -0.07 -16.01 14.64
N GLY A 59 -0.03 -17.36 14.66
CA GLY A 59 -0.33 -18.21 15.81
C GLY A 59 -1.52 -19.15 15.61
N GLN A 60 -2.22 -19.52 16.68
CA GLN A 60 -3.47 -20.31 16.58
C GLN A 60 -4.63 -19.40 16.23
N PHE A 61 -5.34 -19.72 15.14
CA PHE A 61 -6.44 -18.90 14.61
C PHE A 61 -7.72 -19.68 14.40
N GLY A 62 -8.82 -18.98 14.66
CA GLY A 62 -10.18 -19.43 14.44
C GLY A 62 -10.72 -20.26 15.60
N THR A 63 -11.97 -20.03 15.93
CA THR A 63 -12.71 -20.90 16.86
C THR A 63 -13.39 -21.97 16.02
N ARG A 64 -13.20 -23.26 16.37
CA ARG A 64 -13.92 -24.35 15.70
C ARG A 64 -15.42 -24.06 15.76
N GLY A 65 -16.08 -24.04 14.60
CA GLY A 65 -17.50 -23.73 14.45
C GLY A 65 -17.85 -22.25 14.29
N LEU A 66 -17.00 -21.32 14.74
CA LEU A 66 -17.28 -19.87 14.68
C LEU A 66 -16.59 -19.16 13.50
N GLY A 67 -15.46 -19.69 13.02
CA GLY A 67 -14.64 -19.04 11.99
C GLY A 67 -13.65 -18.04 12.58
N TYR A 68 -13.30 -17.04 11.78
CA TYR A 68 -12.36 -15.96 12.15
C TYR A 68 -13.13 -14.68 12.42
N ASP A 69 -12.78 -13.98 13.50
CA ASP A 69 -13.22 -12.61 13.71
C ASP A 69 -12.60 -11.70 12.64
N VAL A 70 -13.45 -10.99 11.90
CA VAL A 70 -13.04 -10.15 10.76
C VAL A 70 -12.16 -9.00 11.23
N ASN A 71 -12.55 -8.31 12.30
CA ASN A 71 -11.81 -7.14 12.80
C ASN A 71 -10.43 -7.52 13.34
N GLN A 72 -10.39 -8.59 14.14
CA GLN A 72 -9.15 -9.13 14.69
C GLN A 72 -8.22 -9.57 13.57
N LEU A 73 -8.73 -10.35 12.60
CA LEU A 73 -7.94 -10.85 11.49
C LEU A 73 -7.40 -9.72 10.59
N THR A 74 -8.24 -8.72 10.29
CA THR A 74 -7.81 -7.51 9.57
C THR A 74 -6.66 -6.81 10.29
N GLY A 75 -6.76 -6.60 11.60
CA GLY A 75 -5.74 -5.89 12.37
C GLY A 75 -4.37 -6.58 12.35
N MET A 76 -4.34 -7.90 12.49
CA MET A 76 -3.06 -8.64 12.49
C MET A 76 -2.43 -8.71 11.10
N ILE A 77 -3.23 -8.88 10.05
CA ILE A 77 -2.71 -8.83 8.68
C ILE A 77 -2.18 -7.43 8.39
N ALA A 78 -2.86 -6.37 8.82
CA ALA A 78 -2.39 -4.99 8.66
C ALA A 78 -1.05 -4.74 9.38
N GLU A 79 -0.88 -5.28 10.59
CA GLU A 79 0.38 -5.19 11.34
C GLU A 79 1.54 -5.85 10.58
N VAL A 80 1.31 -7.04 10.00
CA VAL A 80 2.33 -7.73 9.19
C VAL A 80 2.65 -7.01 7.89
N LEU A 81 1.64 -6.43 7.24
CA LEU A 81 1.82 -5.69 5.99
C LEU A 81 2.34 -4.26 6.21
N GLY A 82 2.37 -3.77 7.45
CA GLY A 82 2.77 -2.40 7.77
C GLY A 82 1.73 -1.34 7.35
N THR A 83 0.47 -1.72 7.11
CA THR A 83 -0.58 -0.82 6.61
C THR A 83 -1.38 -0.13 7.72
N ASN A 84 -0.89 -0.19 8.97
CA ASN A 84 -1.52 0.47 10.11
C ASN A 84 -1.34 2.00 10.09
N THR A 85 -0.39 2.49 9.30
CA THR A 85 -0.14 3.91 9.03
C THR A 85 -0.08 4.12 7.54
N LEU A 86 -0.52 5.29 7.06
CA LEU A 86 -0.33 5.62 5.66
C LEU A 86 1.16 5.72 5.36
N GLN A 87 1.61 4.93 4.38
CA GLN A 87 2.98 4.98 3.92
C GLN A 87 3.13 6.20 3.01
N PRO A 88 4.05 7.13 3.31
CA PRO A 88 4.24 8.32 2.51
C PRO A 88 4.87 7.94 1.17
N VAL A 89 4.28 8.41 0.08
CA VAL A 89 4.74 8.21 -1.29
C VAL A 89 4.83 9.55 -2.02
N VAL A 90 5.71 9.63 -3.00
CA VAL A 90 5.80 10.77 -3.91
C VAL A 90 5.35 10.37 -5.30
N LEU A 91 4.73 11.29 -6.03
CA LEU A 91 4.33 11.07 -7.42
C LEU A 91 5.25 11.87 -8.34
N ILE A 92 5.82 11.22 -9.36
CA ILE A 92 6.74 11.85 -10.30
C ILE A 92 6.11 11.89 -11.69
N GLY A 93 5.99 13.07 -12.26
CA GLY A 93 5.31 13.31 -13.53
C GLY A 93 3.83 13.58 -13.32
N VAL A 94 3.42 14.83 -13.51
CA VAL A 94 2.05 15.31 -13.32
C VAL A 94 1.39 15.63 -14.67
N GLY A 95 1.59 14.71 -15.62
CA GLY A 95 0.82 14.62 -16.86
C GLY A 95 -0.59 14.06 -16.62
N ASN A 96 -1.28 13.62 -17.68
CA ASN A 96 -2.68 13.17 -17.57
C ASN A 96 -2.89 12.07 -16.52
N LEU A 97 -2.01 11.06 -16.47
CA LEU A 97 -2.09 9.98 -15.49
C LEU A 97 -1.79 10.49 -14.06
N GLY A 98 -0.72 11.25 -13.88
CA GLY A 98 -0.35 11.79 -12.57
C GLY A 98 -1.47 12.64 -11.96
N LYS A 99 -2.12 13.49 -12.78
CA LYS A 99 -3.30 14.28 -12.38
C LYS A 99 -4.47 13.42 -11.92
N ALA A 100 -4.75 12.32 -12.63
CA ALA A 100 -5.81 11.39 -12.27
C ALA A 100 -5.51 10.68 -10.94
N LEU A 101 -4.26 10.26 -10.73
CA LEU A 101 -3.82 9.60 -9.50
C LEU A 101 -3.83 10.52 -8.27
N ILE A 102 -3.43 11.79 -8.42
CA ILE A 102 -3.54 12.81 -7.36
C ILE A 102 -4.98 12.96 -6.87
N SER A 103 -5.96 12.85 -7.78
CA SER A 103 -7.39 12.99 -7.45
C SER A 103 -8.02 11.67 -6.94
N TYR A 104 -7.29 10.57 -6.97
CA TYR A 104 -7.81 9.24 -6.67
C TYR A 104 -7.69 8.90 -5.17
N ARG A 105 -8.83 8.89 -4.46
CA ARG A 105 -8.91 8.54 -3.03
C ARG A 105 -8.64 7.07 -2.70
N GLY A 106 -8.43 6.20 -3.70
CA GLY A 106 -8.17 4.79 -3.42
C GLY A 106 -6.77 4.51 -2.86
N PHE A 107 -5.80 5.41 -3.01
CA PHE A 107 -4.47 5.25 -2.40
C PHE A 107 -4.55 5.23 -0.87
N GLU A 108 -5.30 6.15 -0.27
CA GLU A 108 -5.51 6.19 1.19
C GLU A 108 -6.14 4.89 1.69
N ARG A 109 -7.06 4.30 0.93
CA ARG A 109 -7.70 3.01 1.27
C ARG A 109 -6.74 1.83 1.22
N GLU A 110 -5.73 1.90 0.36
CA GLU A 110 -4.68 0.88 0.23
C GLU A 110 -3.48 1.16 1.16
N GLY A 111 -3.56 2.20 2.01
CA GLY A 111 -2.54 2.52 3.01
C GLY A 111 -1.43 3.43 2.51
N PHE A 112 -1.64 4.20 1.43
CA PHE A 112 -0.66 5.14 0.90
C PHE A 112 -1.13 6.59 1.00
N GLU A 113 -0.22 7.51 1.31
CA GLU A 113 -0.45 8.95 1.30
C GLU A 113 0.50 9.61 0.30
N ILE A 114 -0.05 10.29 -0.71
CA ILE A 114 0.76 11.07 -1.64
C ILE A 114 1.12 12.40 -0.96
N VAL A 115 2.33 12.50 -0.40
CA VAL A 115 2.76 13.67 0.38
C VAL A 115 3.16 14.86 -0.49
N SER A 116 3.60 14.60 -1.72
CA SER A 116 3.96 15.62 -2.71
C SER A 116 4.02 14.99 -4.09
N ALA A 117 3.74 15.79 -5.12
CA ALA A 117 4.01 15.44 -6.49
C ALA A 117 5.13 16.33 -7.08
N PHE A 118 5.76 15.85 -8.14
CA PHE A 118 6.90 16.50 -8.77
C PHE A 118 6.76 16.50 -10.28
N ASP A 119 7.12 17.61 -10.92
CA ASP A 119 7.20 17.72 -12.38
C ASP A 119 8.43 18.54 -12.77
N ALA A 120 8.95 18.31 -13.97
CA ALA A 120 10.03 19.11 -14.54
C ALA A 120 9.49 20.37 -15.25
N ASP A 121 8.22 20.37 -15.68
CA ASP A 121 7.59 21.52 -16.31
C ASP A 121 7.13 22.55 -15.27
N THR A 122 7.78 23.71 -15.26
CA THR A 122 7.49 24.83 -14.37
C THR A 122 6.07 25.37 -14.54
N ASN A 123 5.47 25.23 -15.72
CA ASN A 123 4.08 25.63 -15.94
C ASN A 123 3.11 24.72 -15.19
N VAL A 124 3.41 23.42 -15.16
CA VAL A 124 2.63 22.45 -14.38
C VAL A 124 2.72 22.81 -12.91
N VAL A 125 3.94 22.99 -12.37
CA VAL A 125 4.17 23.40 -10.97
C VAL A 125 3.39 24.67 -10.61
N SER A 126 3.38 25.67 -11.48
CA SER A 126 2.69 26.95 -11.25
C SER A 126 1.17 26.85 -11.32
N ALA A 127 0.62 25.94 -12.13
CA ALA A 127 -0.83 25.75 -12.28
C ALA A 127 -1.49 24.98 -11.13
N CYS A 128 -0.71 24.50 -10.16
CA CYS A 128 -1.15 23.54 -9.13
C CYS A 128 -1.89 24.14 -7.93
N MET A 129 -2.18 25.44 -7.91
CA MET A 129 -2.95 26.08 -6.82
C MET A 129 -4.34 25.47 -6.57
N LYS A 130 -4.82 24.58 -7.45
CA LYS A 130 -6.12 23.90 -7.36
C LYS A 130 -6.09 22.50 -6.74
N TRP A 131 -4.92 21.94 -6.42
CA TRP A 131 -4.82 20.60 -5.87
C TRP A 131 -4.49 20.60 -4.38
N THR A 132 -5.03 19.59 -3.68
CA THR A 132 -4.78 19.38 -2.25
C THR A 132 -3.34 18.95 -1.97
N ILE A 133 -2.67 18.35 -2.96
CA ILE A 133 -1.30 17.85 -2.87
C ILE A 133 -0.35 18.88 -3.52
N PRO A 134 0.73 19.30 -2.84
CA PRO A 134 1.68 20.24 -3.40
C PRO A 134 2.43 19.63 -4.59
N VAL A 135 2.57 20.41 -5.65
CA VAL A 135 3.41 20.05 -6.80
C VAL A 135 4.65 20.92 -6.80
N ARG A 136 5.81 20.30 -6.96
CA ARG A 136 7.12 20.89 -6.72
C ARG A 136 8.08 20.62 -7.87
N SER A 137 9.17 21.39 -7.92
CA SER A 137 10.29 21.07 -8.81
C SER A 137 11.00 19.80 -8.35
N MET A 138 11.54 19.03 -9.29
CA MET A 138 12.41 17.88 -9.00
C MET A 138 13.61 18.24 -8.11
N ASP A 139 14.05 19.51 -8.07
CA ASP A 139 15.14 19.96 -7.21
C ASP A 139 14.80 19.89 -5.71
N GLU A 140 13.52 19.97 -5.36
CA GLU A 140 13.04 19.87 -3.97
C GLU A 140 12.91 18.41 -3.50
N LEU A 141 12.99 17.45 -4.42
CA LEU A 141 12.77 16.02 -4.14
C LEU A 141 13.63 15.50 -2.97
N PRO A 142 14.95 15.74 -2.90
CA PRO A 142 15.77 15.21 -1.79
C PRO A 142 15.30 15.70 -0.41
N ALA A 143 14.91 16.99 -0.33
CA ALA A 143 14.45 17.58 0.92
C ALA A 143 13.11 16.97 1.37
N ILE A 144 12.18 16.77 0.44
CA ILE A 144 10.88 16.15 0.74
C ILE A 144 11.03 14.67 1.11
N VAL A 145 11.86 13.92 0.37
CA VAL A 145 12.13 12.51 0.65
C VAL A 145 12.71 12.34 2.05
N SER A 146 13.68 13.18 2.44
CA SER A 146 14.26 13.15 3.79
C SER A 146 13.25 13.55 4.86
N LYS A 147 12.52 14.66 4.66
CA LYS A 147 11.53 15.16 5.64
C LYS A 147 10.42 14.15 5.94
N HIS A 148 9.88 13.51 4.91
CA HIS A 148 8.77 12.58 5.03
C HIS A 148 9.20 11.10 5.09
N HIS A 149 10.51 10.83 5.13
CA HIS A 149 11.06 9.47 5.14
C HIS A 149 10.50 8.59 4.01
N VAL A 150 10.37 9.17 2.82
CA VAL A 150 9.71 8.52 1.67
C VAL A 150 10.60 7.39 1.17
N ARG A 151 10.02 6.19 1.01
CA ARG A 151 10.73 5.00 0.50
C ARG A 151 10.22 4.53 -0.85
N MET A 152 9.10 5.08 -1.32
CA MET A 152 8.43 4.66 -2.53
C MET A 152 7.97 5.85 -3.38
N ALA A 153 8.12 5.73 -4.70
CA ALA A 153 7.62 6.69 -5.68
C ALA A 153 6.63 6.03 -6.64
N ILE A 154 5.67 6.81 -7.13
CA ILE A 154 4.80 6.46 -8.25
C ILE A 154 5.36 7.17 -9.49
N LEU A 155 5.70 6.42 -10.53
CA LEU A 155 6.34 6.97 -11.73
C LEU A 155 5.31 7.14 -12.86
N CYS A 156 5.08 8.39 -13.25
CA CYS A 156 4.10 8.80 -14.27
C CYS A 156 4.73 9.70 -15.33
N VAL A 157 5.99 9.43 -15.68
CA VAL A 157 6.76 10.17 -16.70
C VAL A 157 6.71 9.45 -18.06
N PRO A 158 7.01 10.13 -19.18
CA PRO A 158 7.22 9.48 -20.47
C PRO A 158 8.31 8.40 -20.42
N ILE A 159 8.20 7.39 -21.30
CA ILE A 159 9.10 6.22 -21.28
C ILE A 159 10.57 6.61 -21.45
N GLU A 160 10.84 7.66 -22.22
CA GLU A 160 12.18 8.20 -22.50
C GLU A 160 12.84 8.77 -21.24
N ALA A 161 12.03 9.28 -20.30
CA ALA A 161 12.49 9.87 -19.04
C ALA A 161 12.46 8.90 -17.85
N ALA A 162 11.87 7.71 -18.01
CA ALA A 162 11.64 6.78 -16.90
C ALA A 162 12.95 6.35 -16.23
N GLN A 163 13.93 5.88 -17.00
CA GLN A 163 15.18 5.36 -16.44
C GLN A 163 16.03 6.44 -15.75
N SER A 164 16.16 7.61 -16.36
CA SER A 164 16.93 8.72 -15.78
C SER A 164 16.27 9.25 -14.49
N THR A 165 14.94 9.27 -14.46
CA THR A 165 14.16 9.61 -13.27
C THR A 165 14.40 8.59 -12.16
N VAL A 166 14.27 7.29 -12.44
CA VAL A 166 14.53 6.22 -11.46
C VAL A 166 15.95 6.29 -10.90
N ASN A 167 16.94 6.54 -11.75
CA ASN A 167 18.33 6.71 -11.30
C ASN A 167 18.48 7.90 -10.32
N SER A 168 17.69 8.95 -10.49
CA SER A 168 17.66 10.10 -9.59
C SER A 168 16.94 9.77 -8.27
N LEU A 169 15.84 9.03 -8.33
CA LEU A 169 15.10 8.55 -7.15
C LEU A 169 15.97 7.64 -6.27
N ILE A 170 16.78 6.76 -6.87
CA ILE A 170 17.68 5.88 -6.10
C ILE A 170 18.66 6.72 -5.26
N LYS A 171 19.18 7.82 -5.81
CA LYS A 171 20.11 8.71 -5.11
C LYS A 171 19.49 9.42 -3.90
N THR A 172 18.17 9.56 -3.85
CA THR A 172 17.46 10.18 -2.72
C THR A 172 17.07 9.17 -1.64
N GLY A 173 17.36 7.88 -1.81
CA GLY A 173 17.05 6.82 -0.84
C GLY A 173 15.70 6.11 -1.08
N ILE A 174 15.06 6.38 -2.22
CA ILE A 174 13.86 5.65 -2.63
C ILE A 174 14.24 4.23 -3.02
N THR A 175 13.53 3.25 -2.46
CA THR A 175 13.80 1.83 -2.63
C THR A 175 12.68 1.06 -3.34
N GLY A 176 11.57 1.73 -3.63
CA GLY A 176 10.43 1.18 -4.37
C GLY A 176 9.92 2.16 -5.42
N VAL A 177 9.56 1.64 -6.58
CA VAL A 177 8.91 2.40 -7.66
C VAL A 177 7.70 1.60 -8.13
N LEU A 178 6.55 2.28 -8.25
CA LEU A 178 5.34 1.79 -8.89
C LEU A 178 5.19 2.37 -10.28
#